data_AF-A0A957CEE2-F1
#
_entry.id   AF-A0A957CEE2-F1
#
_cell.length_a   1.000
_cell.length_b   1.000
_cell.length_c   1.000
_cell.angle_alpha   90.00
_cell.angle_beta   90.00
_cell.angle_gamma   90.00
#
_symmetry.space_group_name_H-M   'P 1'
#
loop_
_entity.id
_entity.type
_entity.pdbx_description
1 polymer ?
#
loop_
_entity_poly.entity_id
_entity_poly.type
_entity_poly.pdbx_seq_one_letter_code
_entity_poly.pdbx_strand_id
1 'polypeptide(L)'
;MNLWTILPVKTLHRTKSRLGGVLSPDERAALTLHLLERTLSLLPSVQGLGETAVITQDPLVAELALRFGCHTLAEPPGSGLNGAVTAGVDFASQN
;
A
#
# COMPACT_ATOMS: atom_id res chain seq x y z
N MET A 1 11.29 -10.37 17.94
CA MET A 1 11.16 -10.27 16.46
C MET A 1 9.94 -9.44 16.19
N ASN A 2 10.06 -8.38 15.38
CA ASN A 2 8.93 -7.52 15.02
C ASN A 2 8.32 -8.04 13.71
N LEU A 3 7.02 -8.36 13.69
CA LEU A 3 6.36 -8.86 12.49
C LEU A 3 5.89 -7.67 11.64
N TRP A 4 6.54 -7.46 10.49
CA TRP A 4 6.22 -6.34 9.60
C TRP A 4 5.12 -6.70 8.58
N THR A 5 4.30 -5.71 8.22
CA THR A 5 3.37 -5.79 7.08
C THR A 5 3.89 -4.96 5.92
N ILE A 6 4.01 -5.57 4.74
CA ILE A 6 4.45 -4.91 3.51
C ILE A 6 3.26 -4.78 2.55
N LEU A 7 2.83 -3.55 2.27
CA LEU A 7 1.66 -3.25 1.43
C LEU A 7 2.05 -2.47 0.17
N PRO A 8 2.36 -3.16 -0.95
CA PRO A 8 2.55 -2.49 -2.23
C PRO A 8 1.20 -2.03 -2.81
N VAL A 9 1.09 -0.73 -3.09
CA VAL A 9 -0.11 -0.12 -3.66
C VAL A 9 0.26 0.67 -4.89
N LYS A 10 -0.22 0.19 -6.05
CA LYS A 10 -0.02 0.87 -7.34
C LYS A 10 -0.70 2.24 -7.36
N THR A 11 -0.22 3.07 -8.27
CA THR A 11 -0.85 4.34 -8.64
C THR A 11 -2.32 4.19 -9.00
N LEU A 12 -3.13 5.15 -8.52
CA LEU A 12 -4.59 5.06 -8.56
C LEU A 12 -5.14 5.04 -10.00
N HIS A 13 -4.44 5.65 -10.97
CA HIS A 13 -4.87 5.64 -12.38
C HIS A 13 -4.79 4.26 -13.06
N ARG A 14 -3.92 3.37 -12.56
CA ARG A 14 -3.68 2.03 -13.14
C ARG A 14 -4.24 0.89 -12.29
N THR A 15 -4.89 1.22 -11.17
CA THR A 15 -5.42 0.22 -10.24
C THR A 15 -6.64 -0.51 -10.82
N LYS A 16 -6.85 -1.74 -10.34
CA LYS A 16 -8.03 -2.58 -10.63
C LYS A 16 -8.41 -2.61 -12.12
N SER A 17 -7.44 -2.61 -13.03
CA SER A 17 -7.68 -2.50 -14.48
C SER A 17 -8.66 -3.54 -15.03
N ARG A 18 -8.69 -4.75 -14.44
CA ARG A 18 -9.63 -5.83 -14.75
C ARG A 18 -11.11 -5.46 -14.50
N LEU A 19 -11.39 -4.45 -13.67
CA LEU A 19 -12.73 -3.92 -13.42
C LEU A 19 -13.12 -2.80 -14.39
N GLY A 20 -12.28 -2.46 -15.38
CA GLY A 20 -12.55 -1.36 -16.32
C GLY A 20 -13.80 -1.52 -17.19
N GLY A 21 -14.36 -2.72 -17.29
CA GLY A 21 -15.64 -2.94 -17.97
C GLY A 21 -16.87 -2.58 -17.14
N VAL A 22 -16.71 -2.33 -15.84
CA VAL A 22 -17.82 -2.07 -14.89
C VAL A 22 -17.60 -0.84 -14.01
N LEU A 23 -16.36 -0.36 -13.87
CA LEU A 23 -16.00 0.82 -13.08
C LEU A 23 -15.15 1.77 -13.93
N SER A 24 -15.49 3.05 -13.84
CA SER A 24 -14.70 4.17 -14.36
C SER A 24 -13.32 4.27 -13.66
N PRO A 25 -12.35 4.99 -14.23
CA PRO A 25 -11.07 5.24 -13.57
C PRO A 25 -11.21 5.79 -12.15
N ASP A 26 -12.12 6.74 -11.92
CA ASP A 26 -12.34 7.38 -10.63
C ASP A 26 -12.97 6.41 -9.62
N GLU A 27 -13.93 5.58 -10.05
CA GLU A 27 -14.52 4.55 -9.19
C GLU A 27 -13.50 3.47 -8.80
N ARG A 28 -12.57 3.11 -9.70
CA ARG A 28 -11.47 2.19 -9.37
C ARG A 28 -10.48 2.81 -8.39
N ALA A 29 -10.19 4.10 -8.52
CA ALA A 29 -9.37 4.85 -7.58
C ALA A 29 -10.03 4.89 -6.20
N ALA A 30 -11.31 5.28 -6.13
CA ALA A 30 -12.10 5.31 -4.91
C ALA A 30 -12.18 3.92 -4.24
N LEU A 31 -12.43 2.86 -5.02
CA LEU A 31 -12.43 1.48 -4.52
C LEU A 31 -11.06 1.06 -3.95
N THR A 32 -9.96 1.52 -4.56
CA THR A 32 -8.61 1.21 -4.08
C THR A 32 -8.32 1.90 -2.77
N LEU A 33 -8.66 3.19 -2.64
CA LEU A 33 -8.53 3.93 -1.39
C LEU A 33 -9.40 3.32 -0.28
N HIS A 34 -10.65 2.98 -0.58
CA HIS A 34 -11.55 2.35 0.38
C HIS A 34 -11.01 1.01 0.91
N LEU A 35 -10.48 0.16 0.02
CA LEU A 35 -9.90 -1.12 0.42
C LEU A 35 -8.61 -0.95 1.20
N LEU A 36 -7.78 0.03 0.85
CA LEU A 36 -6.57 0.35 1.60
C LEU A 36 -6.93 0.85 2.99
N GLU A 37 -7.79 1.86 3.11
CA GLU A 37 -8.25 2.40 4.39
C GLU A 37 -8.82 1.30 5.29
N ARG A 38 -9.70 0.45 4.74
CA ARG A 38 -10.23 -0.70 5.47
C ARG A 38 -9.11 -1.63 5.94
N THR A 39 -8.14 -1.95 5.08
CA THR A 39 -7.02 -2.84 5.43
C THR A 39 -6.22 -2.23 6.58
N LEU A 40 -5.79 -0.97 6.45
CA LEU A 40 -5.02 -0.26 7.46
C LEU A 40 -5.78 -0.15 8.80
N SER A 41 -7.09 0.08 8.77
CA SER A 41 -7.92 0.14 9.98
C SER A 41 -7.98 -1.17 10.77
N LEU A 42 -7.74 -2.30 10.10
CA LEU A 42 -7.77 -3.64 10.71
C LEU A 42 -6.41 -4.07 11.25
N LEU A 43 -5.29 -3.52 10.75
CA LEU A 43 -3.95 -3.94 11.18
C LEU A 43 -3.74 -3.84 12.70
N PRO A 44 -4.17 -2.76 13.40
CA PRO A 44 -4.02 -2.67 14.85
C PRO A 44 -4.78 -3.75 15.65
N SER A 45 -5.78 -4.40 15.03
CA SER A 45 -6.53 -5.48 15.68
C SER A 45 -5.82 -6.83 15.65
N VAL A 46 -4.72 -6.95 14.89
CA VAL A 46 -3.97 -8.20 14.72
C VAL A 46 -2.91 -8.29 15.83
N GLN A 47 -3.09 -9.25 16.75
CA GLN A 47 -2.13 -9.47 17.83
C GLN A 47 -0.76 -9.90 17.31
N GLY A 48 0.30 -9.27 17.82
CA GLY A 48 1.68 -9.56 17.46
C GLY A 48 2.14 -8.94 16.13
N LEU A 49 1.27 -8.19 15.46
CA LEU A 49 1.67 -7.36 14.32
C LEU A 49 2.46 -6.15 14.82
N GLY A 50 3.59 -5.89 14.18
CA GLY A 50 4.44 -4.74 14.42
C GLY A 50 4.11 -3.59 13.47
N GLU A 51 5.16 -3.10 12.82
CA GLU A 51 5.08 -1.95 11.92
C GLU A 51 4.54 -2.32 10.54
N THR A 52 4.05 -1.30 9.82
CA THR A 52 3.53 -1.44 8.46
C THR A 52 4.23 -0.47 7.52
N ALA A 53 4.70 -0.97 6.38
CA ALA A 53 5.25 -0.17 5.29
C ALA A 53 4.33 -0.25 4.06
N VAL A 54 3.88 0.92 3.58
CA VAL A 54 3.11 1.07 2.35
C VAL A 54 4.05 1.56 1.25
N ILE A 55 4.14 0.81 0.15
CA ILE A 55 5.04 1.12 -0.97
C ILE A 55 4.20 1.62 -2.14
N THR A 56 4.38 2.88 -2.51
CA THR A 56 3.56 3.54 -3.54
C THR A 56 4.26 4.75 -4.15
N GLN A 57 3.94 5.08 -5.40
CA GLN A 57 4.29 6.36 -6.02
C GLN A 57 3.13 7.37 -5.96
N ASP A 58 1.98 6.98 -5.42
CA ASP A 58 0.79 7.82 -5.42
C ASP A 58 0.73 8.68 -4.14
N PRO A 59 0.75 10.02 -4.26
CA PRO A 59 0.76 10.90 -3.09
C PRO A 59 -0.45 10.70 -2.18
N LEU A 60 -1.63 10.42 -2.73
CA LEU A 60 -2.86 10.23 -1.94
C LEU A 60 -2.82 8.94 -1.14
N VAL A 61 -2.23 7.88 -1.71
CA VAL A 61 -2.02 6.61 -1.03
C VAL A 61 -1.01 6.77 0.11
N ALA A 62 0.09 7.50 -0.14
CA ALA A 62 1.10 7.78 0.88
C ALA A 62 0.51 8.62 2.03
N GLU A 63 -0.25 9.67 1.72
CA GLU A 63 -0.93 10.50 2.72
C GLU A 63 -1.90 9.66 3.57
N LEU A 64 -2.71 8.81 2.94
CA LEU A 64 -3.61 7.91 3.65
C LEU A 64 -2.84 6.97 4.59
N ALA A 65 -1.75 6.36 4.13
CA ALA A 65 -0.93 5.47 4.96
C ALA A 65 -0.33 6.19 6.18
N LEU A 66 0.20 7.41 5.99
CA LEU A 66 0.76 8.23 7.08
C LEU A 66 -0.31 8.57 8.14
N ARG A 67 -1.56 8.82 7.74
CA ARG A 67 -2.67 9.07 8.67
C ARG A 67 -2.97 7.87 9.59
N PHE A 68 -2.64 6.65 9.16
CA PHE A 68 -2.75 5.43 9.96
C PHE A 68 -1.46 5.09 10.72
N GLY A 69 -0.47 5.98 10.74
CA GLY A 69 0.81 5.76 11.41
C GLY A 69 1.73 4.77 10.69
N CYS A 70 1.46 4.45 9.43
CA CYS A 70 2.30 3.53 8.65
C CYS A 70 3.52 4.27 8.06
N HIS A 71 4.60 3.53 7.84
CA HIS A 71 5.73 4.00 7.03
C HIS A 71 5.35 4.03 5.55
N THR A 72 5.92 4.97 4.80
CA THR A 72 5.72 5.06 3.36
C THR A 72 7.03 5.07 2.60
N LEU A 73 7.11 4.26 1.54
CA LEU A 73 8.25 4.23 0.63
C LEU A 73 7.79 4.46 -0.81
N ALA A 74 8.59 5.20 -1.56
CA ALA A 74 8.39 5.31 -3.00
C ALA A 74 8.69 3.97 -3.68
N GLU A 75 7.79 3.49 -4.54
CA GLU A 75 8.09 2.32 -5.39
C GLU A 75 9.28 2.65 -6.31
N PRO A 76 10.34 1.81 -6.36
CA PRO A 76 11.45 2.03 -7.27
C PRO A 76 10.94 2.04 -8.73
N PRO A 77 11.32 3.04 -9.56
CA PRO A 77 10.81 3.16 -10.93
C PRO A 77 11.05 1.89 -11.76
N GLY A 78 10.01 1.41 -12.44
CA GLY A 78 10.10 0.25 -13.34
C GLY A 78 10.28 -1.11 -12.66
N SER A 79 10.27 -1.16 -11.33
CA SER A 79 10.55 -2.40 -10.57
C SER A 79 9.32 -3.31 -10.42
N GLY A 80 8.12 -2.76 -10.60
CA GLY A 80 6.87 -3.48 -10.53
C GLY A 80 6.58 -4.05 -9.14
N LEU A 81 5.60 -4.97 -9.07
CA LEU A 81 5.13 -5.52 -7.78
C LEU A 81 6.27 -6.14 -6.96
N ASN A 82 7.09 -6.99 -7.58
CA ASN A 82 8.15 -7.68 -6.85
C ASN A 82 9.22 -6.71 -6.36
N GLY A 83 9.57 -5.70 -7.17
CA GLY A 83 10.50 -4.67 -6.72
C GLY A 83 9.97 -3.82 -5.58
N ALA A 84 8.68 -3.48 -5.60
CA ALA A 84 8.00 -2.81 -4.49
C ALA A 84 8.07 -3.65 -3.20
N VAL A 85 7.82 -4.96 -3.30
CA VAL A 85 7.90 -5.89 -2.16
C VAL A 85 9.33 -5.99 -1.63
N THR A 86 10.33 -6.18 -2.51
CA THR A 86 11.74 -6.23 -2.11
C THR A 86 12.15 -4.96 -1.39
N ALA A 87 11.83 -3.78 -1.91
CA ALA A 87 12.15 -2.51 -1.25
C ALA A 87 11.50 -2.40 0.13
N GLY A 88 10.26 -2.88 0.29
CA GLY A 88 9.60 -2.95 1.59
C GLY A 88 10.26 -3.90 2.58
N VAL A 89 10.68 -5.08 2.11
CA VAL A 89 11.41 -6.07 2.92
C VAL A 89 12.77 -5.52 3.35
N ASP A 90 13.51 -4.90 2.43
CA ASP A 90 14.82 -4.30 2.72
C ASP A 90 14.68 -3.19 3.78
N PHE A 91 13.66 -2.35 3.65
CA PHE A 91 13.34 -1.33 4.65
C PHE A 91 13.02 -1.93 6.02
N ALA A 92 12.14 -2.93 6.07
CA ALA A 92 11.78 -3.62 7.31
C ALA A 92 12.94 -4.38 7.95
N SER A 93 13.97 -4.77 7.19
CA SER A 93 15.17 -5.43 7.73
C SER A 93 16.11 -4.47 8.45
N GLN A 94 15.98 -3.16 8.19
CA GLN A 94 16.82 -2.10 8.73
C GLN A 94 16.16 -1.31 9.88
N ASN A 95 14.89 -1.61 10.18
CA ASN A 95 14.06 -0.95 11.19
C ASN A 95 13.42 -1.96 12.14
#